data_AF-A0A973PUG3-F1
#
_entry.id   AF-A0A973PUG3-F1
#
_cell.length_a   1.000
_cell.length_b   1.000
_cell.length_c   1.000
_cell.angle_alpha   90.00
_cell.angle_beta   90.00
_cell.angle_gamma   90.00
#
_symmetry.space_group_name_H-M   'P 1'
#
loop_
_entity.id
_entity.type
_entity.pdbx_description
1 polymer ?
#
loop_
_entity_poly.entity_id
_entity_poly.type
_entity_poly.pdbx_seq_one_letter_code
_entity_poly.pdbx_strand_id
1 'polypeptide(L)'
;MKGSSVEDCGRPKKNGQPCRNVRIYGYASCHRHLTDEERARRPEIVMPESVPEPAVPACWLWPVPETPEAHGHPLLTAWQEGRCAICATAPDSGLVLDHATGFVRGYLCPSCNGQEAGHHPRHALFGLYRRHHPASILGLRLRYVDPFTGRPVDPEGPPPRRMRALDMLNVDDGSEES
;
A
#
# COMPACT_ATOMS: atom_id res chain seq x y z
N MET A 1 8.98 26.89 4.99
CA MET A 1 7.91 26.76 3.97
C MET A 1 6.62 26.48 4.71
N LYS A 2 5.62 27.39 4.65
CA LYS A 2 4.35 27.25 5.39
C LYS A 2 3.47 26.24 4.67
N GLY A 3 3.03 25.21 5.38
CA GLY A 3 2.20 24.13 4.86
C GLY A 3 0.88 24.65 4.31
N SER A 4 0.48 24.11 3.16
CA SER A 4 -0.84 24.32 2.58
C SER A 4 -1.89 23.81 3.57
N SER A 5 -2.53 24.70 4.31
CA SER A 5 -3.66 24.36 5.17
C SER A 5 -4.75 23.77 4.30
N VAL A 6 -5.03 22.48 4.47
CA VAL A 6 -6.15 21.83 3.81
C VAL A 6 -7.43 22.42 4.38
N GLU A 7 -8.12 23.26 3.61
CA GLU A 7 -9.28 23.99 4.10
C GLU A 7 -10.49 23.07 4.28
N ASP A 8 -11.19 23.23 5.42
CA ASP A 8 -12.44 22.55 5.71
C ASP A 8 -13.55 22.99 4.74
N CYS A 9 -14.42 22.04 4.37
CA CYS A 9 -15.57 22.25 3.49
C CYS A 9 -16.45 23.42 3.92
N GLY A 10 -16.72 23.58 5.21
CA GLY A 10 -17.50 24.68 5.76
C GLY A 10 -19.00 24.66 5.43
N ARG A 11 -19.45 23.88 4.44
CA ARG A 11 -20.87 23.79 4.06
C ARG A 11 -21.74 23.22 5.20
N PRO A 12 -22.96 23.72 5.36
CA PRO A 12 -23.84 23.28 6.43
C PRO A 12 -24.25 21.82 6.23
N LYS A 13 -24.13 21.02 7.29
CA LYS A 13 -24.72 19.68 7.38
C LYS A 13 -26.23 19.80 7.57
N LYS A 14 -26.95 18.67 7.47
CA LYS A 14 -28.41 18.59 7.75
C LYS A 14 -28.81 19.13 9.12
N ASN A 15 -27.89 19.12 10.09
CA ASN A 15 -28.11 19.64 11.44
C ASN A 15 -27.63 21.10 11.63
N GLY A 16 -27.40 21.84 10.54
CA GLY A 16 -26.98 23.25 10.55
C GLY A 16 -25.51 23.50 10.92
N GLN A 17 -24.79 22.49 11.41
CA GLN A 17 -23.38 22.62 11.78
C GLN A 17 -22.46 22.60 10.54
N PRO A 18 -21.36 23.37 10.52
CA PRO A 18 -20.43 23.37 9.38
C PRO A 18 -19.74 22.01 9.21
N CYS A 19 -19.50 21.63 7.96
CA CYS A 19 -18.80 20.42 7.59
C CYS A 19 -17.29 20.60 7.77
N ARG A 20 -16.68 19.73 8.59
CA ARG A 20 -15.22 19.68 8.84
C ARG A 20 -14.50 18.63 7.98
N ASN A 21 -15.11 18.19 6.89
CA ASN A 21 -14.42 17.33 5.94
C ASN A 21 -13.53 18.20 5.05
N VAL A 22 -12.40 17.62 4.66
CA VAL A 22 -11.47 18.18 3.69
C VAL A 22 -12.17 18.49 2.36
N ARG A 23 -11.91 19.69 1.80
CA ARG A 23 -12.32 20.06 0.44
C ARG A 23 -11.60 19.20 -0.60
N ILE A 24 -12.27 18.95 -1.73
CA ILE A 24 -11.60 18.38 -2.91
C ILE A 24 -10.70 19.47 -3.49
N TYR A 25 -9.48 19.11 -3.91
CA TYR A 25 -8.56 20.04 -4.56
C TYR A 25 -9.23 20.68 -5.79
N GLY A 26 -9.25 22.02 -5.83
CA GLY A 26 -9.94 22.79 -6.88
C GLY A 26 -11.45 23.01 -6.67
N TYR A 27 -12.02 22.57 -5.54
CA TYR A 27 -13.44 22.76 -5.21
C TYR A 27 -13.62 23.48 -3.87
N ALA A 28 -14.71 24.23 -3.76
CA ALA A 28 -15.09 24.90 -2.52
C ALA A 28 -15.68 23.94 -1.47
N SER A 29 -15.92 22.68 -1.82
CA SER A 29 -16.65 21.71 -0.98
C SER A 29 -16.02 20.31 -1.00
N CYS A 30 -16.43 19.46 -0.05
CA CYS A 30 -16.04 18.06 0.00
C CYS A 30 -16.94 17.18 -0.89
N HIS A 31 -16.55 15.93 -1.14
CA HIS A 31 -17.33 14.98 -1.96
C HIS A 31 -18.80 14.82 -1.57
N ARG A 32 -19.15 15.01 -0.30
CA ARG A 32 -20.52 14.88 0.20
C ARG A 32 -21.39 16.11 -0.01
N HIS A 33 -20.77 17.27 -0.20
CA HIS A 33 -21.47 18.54 -0.31
C HIS A 33 -21.22 19.24 -1.63
N LEU A 34 -20.81 18.52 -2.69
CA LEU A 34 -20.77 19.09 -4.04
C LEU A 34 -22.16 19.53 -4.47
N THR A 35 -22.28 20.74 -5.01
CA THR A 35 -23.49 21.13 -5.76
C THR A 35 -23.57 20.31 -7.04
N ASP A 36 -24.75 20.31 -7.68
CA ASP A 36 -24.91 19.66 -8.98
C ASP A 36 -24.00 20.30 -10.04
N GLU A 37 -23.79 21.61 -9.97
CA GLU A 37 -22.85 22.33 -10.84
C GLU A 37 -21.39 21.93 -10.59
N GLU A 38 -20.95 21.83 -9.32
CA GLU A 38 -19.60 21.35 -9.00
C GLU A 38 -19.40 19.89 -9.38
N ARG A 39 -20.45 19.08 -9.25
CA ARG A 39 -20.46 17.67 -9.67
C ARG A 39 -20.34 17.55 -11.19
N ALA A 40 -21.00 18.42 -11.94
CA ALA A 40 -20.92 18.48 -13.41
C ALA A 40 -19.58 19.03 -13.92
N ARG A 41 -18.96 19.96 -13.19
CA ARG A 41 -17.60 20.49 -13.49
C ARG A 41 -16.49 19.54 -13.10
N ARG A 42 -16.79 18.51 -12.31
CA ARG A 42 -15.82 17.48 -11.98
C ARG A 42 -15.36 16.87 -13.29
N PRO A 43 -14.08 17.02 -13.67
CA PRO A 43 -13.59 16.31 -14.83
C PRO A 43 -13.90 14.84 -14.53
N GLU A 44 -14.54 14.16 -15.47
CA GLU A 44 -14.43 12.71 -15.49
C GLU A 44 -12.94 12.44 -15.40
N ILE A 45 -12.52 11.90 -14.27
CA ILE A 45 -11.18 11.34 -14.17
C ILE A 45 -11.26 10.18 -15.16
N VAL A 46 -10.87 10.46 -16.40
CA VAL A 46 -10.58 9.43 -17.39
C VAL A 46 -9.41 8.71 -16.78
N MET A 47 -9.71 7.64 -16.04
CA MET A 47 -8.69 6.70 -15.67
C MET A 47 -8.10 6.24 -16.99
N PRO A 48 -6.78 6.40 -17.21
CA PRO A 48 -6.16 5.92 -18.43
C PRO A 48 -6.59 4.47 -18.62
N GLU A 49 -7.02 4.15 -19.85
CA GLU A 49 -7.71 2.90 -20.19
C GLU A 49 -6.91 1.65 -19.78
N SER A 50 -5.60 1.81 -19.61
CA SER A 50 -4.78 1.02 -18.70
C SER A 50 -3.44 1.73 -18.50
N VAL A 51 -3.03 2.03 -17.27
CA VAL A 51 -1.58 2.07 -16.99
C VAL A 51 -1.13 0.61 -17.09
N PRO A 52 -0.10 0.26 -17.88
CA PRO A 52 0.37 -1.12 -17.90
C PRO A 52 0.74 -1.50 -16.46
N GLU A 53 -0.05 -2.41 -15.86
CA GLU A 53 0.24 -2.88 -14.51
C GLU A 53 1.65 -3.48 -14.53
N PRO A 54 2.52 -3.13 -13.56
CA PRO A 54 3.81 -3.79 -13.50
C PRO A 54 3.54 -5.29 -13.36
N ALA A 55 4.14 -6.09 -14.25
CA ALA A 55 3.92 -7.54 -14.29
C ALA A 55 4.33 -8.23 -12.97
N VAL A 56 5.16 -7.57 -12.16
CA VAL A 56 5.64 -8.01 -10.85
C VAL A 56 5.64 -6.85 -9.84
N PRO A 57 5.57 -7.11 -8.51
CA PRO A 57 5.71 -6.07 -7.51
C PRO A 57 7.05 -5.35 -7.65
N ALA A 58 7.07 -4.03 -7.54
CA ALA A 58 8.29 -3.24 -7.71
C ALA A 58 9.44 -3.70 -6.80
N CYS A 59 9.14 -4.15 -5.58
CA CYS A 59 10.13 -4.62 -4.63
C CYS A 59 10.95 -5.82 -5.11
N TRP A 60 10.47 -6.59 -6.09
CA TRP A 60 11.22 -7.71 -6.66
C TRP A 60 12.41 -7.26 -7.50
N LEU A 61 12.40 -6.00 -7.95
CA LEU A 61 13.45 -5.43 -8.80
C LEU A 61 14.51 -4.67 -7.99
N TRP A 62 14.39 -4.62 -6.67
CA TRP A 62 15.31 -3.85 -5.84
C TRP A 62 16.48 -4.72 -5.37
N PRO A 63 17.71 -4.19 -5.39
CA PRO A 63 18.87 -4.94 -4.96
C PRO A 63 18.79 -5.26 -3.46
N VAL A 64 19.13 -6.48 -3.07
CA VAL A 64 19.22 -6.89 -1.67
C VAL A 64 20.66 -6.63 -1.21
N PRO A 65 20.87 -5.89 -0.10
CA PRO A 65 22.21 -5.65 0.41
C PRO A 65 22.84 -6.96 0.91
N GLU A 66 24.06 -7.26 0.46
CA GLU A 66 24.81 -8.45 0.89
C GLU A 66 25.20 -8.37 2.38
N THR A 67 25.57 -7.18 2.84
CA THR A 67 25.95 -6.89 4.22
C THR A 67 25.13 -5.70 4.75
N PRO A 68 23.93 -5.94 5.31
CA PRO A 68 23.10 -4.86 5.80
C PRO A 68 23.68 -4.23 7.07
N GLU A 69 23.76 -2.89 7.11
CA GLU A 69 24.20 -2.12 8.27
C GLU A 69 23.16 -2.08 9.41
N ALA A 70 21.93 -2.49 9.12
CA ALA A 70 20.81 -2.49 10.03
C ALA A 70 20.08 -3.84 10.02
N HIS A 71 19.24 -4.07 11.03
CA HIS A 71 18.43 -5.29 11.15
C HIS A 71 16.98 -4.95 11.49
N GLY A 72 16.07 -5.91 11.24
CA GLY A 72 14.67 -5.80 11.59
C GLY A 72 13.94 -4.64 10.91
N HIS A 73 13.15 -3.87 11.68
CA HIS A 73 12.40 -2.72 11.16
C HIS A 73 13.29 -1.65 10.51
N PRO A 74 14.41 -1.23 11.13
CA PRO A 74 15.36 -0.31 10.48
C PRO A 74 15.83 -0.78 9.10
N LEU A 75 16.17 -2.07 8.94
CA LEU A 75 16.57 -2.62 7.63
C LEU A 75 15.42 -2.54 6.61
N LEU A 76 14.21 -2.92 7.02
CA LEU A 76 13.03 -2.86 6.15
C LEU A 76 12.76 -1.42 5.68
N THR A 77 12.79 -0.45 6.60
CA THR A 77 12.59 0.96 6.29
C THR A 77 13.67 1.50 5.36
N ALA A 78 14.94 1.20 5.67
CA ALA A 78 16.07 1.63 4.86
C ALA A 78 16.02 1.04 3.44
N TRP A 79 15.69 -0.25 3.30
CA TRP A 79 15.61 -0.91 2.00
C TRP A 79 14.46 -0.40 1.12
N GLN A 80 13.31 -0.06 1.72
CA GLN A 80 12.19 0.50 0.97
C GLN A 80 12.36 1.98 0.62
N GLU A 81 13.19 2.73 1.36
CA GLU A 81 13.48 4.16 1.11
C GLU A 81 12.21 5.03 0.92
N GLY A 82 11.15 4.75 1.70
CA GLY A 82 9.89 5.48 1.59
C GLY A 82 9.07 5.16 0.32
N ARG A 83 9.41 4.09 -0.42
CA ARG A 83 8.68 3.63 -1.61
C ARG A 83 7.71 2.48 -1.29
N CYS A 84 6.55 2.50 -1.94
CA CYS A 84 5.58 1.41 -1.93
C CYS A 84 6.19 0.14 -2.55
N ALA A 85 6.10 -0.99 -1.85
CA ALA A 85 6.64 -2.26 -2.33
C ALA A 85 6.01 -2.77 -3.63
N ILE A 86 4.80 -2.31 -3.97
CA ILE A 86 4.06 -2.79 -5.15
C ILE A 86 4.27 -1.89 -6.35
N CYS A 87 4.08 -0.57 -6.20
CA CYS A 87 4.12 0.37 -7.33
C CYS A 87 5.30 1.35 -7.32
N ALA A 88 6.25 1.20 -6.39
CA ALA A 88 7.43 2.06 -6.21
C ALA A 88 7.16 3.54 -5.88
N THR A 89 5.90 3.98 -5.76
CA THR A 89 5.59 5.38 -5.48
C THR A 89 5.95 5.75 -4.04
N ALA A 90 6.39 7.00 -3.84
CA ALA A 90 6.61 7.61 -2.53
C ALA A 90 5.52 8.67 -2.29
N PRO A 91 4.32 8.29 -1.82
CA PRO A 91 3.22 9.22 -1.66
C PRO A 91 3.46 10.19 -0.49
N ASP A 92 3.09 11.46 -0.66
CA ASP A 92 3.16 12.47 0.40
C ASP A 92 2.31 12.12 1.64
N SER A 93 1.27 11.30 1.45
CA SER A 93 0.42 10.79 2.53
C SER A 93 1.11 9.75 3.42
N GLY A 94 2.32 9.35 3.07
CA GLY A 94 3.09 8.32 3.77
C GLY A 94 2.70 6.90 3.37
N LEU A 95 3.48 5.95 3.90
CA LEU A 95 3.25 4.52 3.70
C LEU A 95 2.59 3.90 4.93
N VAL A 96 1.79 2.86 4.69
CA VAL A 96 1.14 2.03 5.70
C VAL A 96 1.91 0.72 5.82
N LEU A 97 2.09 0.27 7.06
CA LEU A 97 2.68 -1.03 7.34
C LEU A 97 1.65 -2.12 7.07
N ASP A 98 1.99 -3.05 6.19
CA ASP A 98 1.15 -4.16 5.80
C ASP A 98 1.49 -5.43 6.59
N HIS A 99 0.47 -6.12 7.13
CA HIS A 99 0.66 -7.12 8.20
C HIS A 99 -0.43 -8.20 8.34
N ALA A 100 -1.08 -8.62 7.25
CA ALA A 100 -2.30 -9.45 7.31
C ALA A 100 -2.24 -10.69 8.22
N THR A 101 -1.12 -11.41 8.30
CA THR A 101 -0.99 -12.63 9.12
C THR A 101 -0.39 -12.38 10.50
N GLY A 102 -0.39 -11.14 11.01
CA GLY A 102 0.31 -10.74 12.23
C GLY A 102 1.84 -10.64 12.09
N PHE A 103 2.37 -10.99 10.90
CA PHE A 103 3.74 -10.69 10.50
C PHE A 103 3.76 -9.53 9.50
N VAL A 104 4.74 -8.64 9.68
CA VAL A 104 4.98 -7.54 8.75
C VAL A 104 5.39 -8.11 7.39
N ARG A 105 4.73 -7.63 6.33
CA ARG A 105 5.08 -7.94 4.95
C ARG A 105 5.96 -6.85 4.35
N GLY A 106 5.62 -5.58 4.58
CA GLY A 106 6.34 -4.41 4.09
C GLY A 106 5.52 -3.13 4.22
N TYR A 107 5.98 -2.05 3.59
CA TYR A 107 5.29 -0.77 3.51
C TYR A 107 4.62 -0.57 2.15
N LEU A 108 3.35 -0.15 2.15
CA LEU A 108 2.53 0.07 0.96
C LEU A 108 1.92 1.49 0.97
N CYS A 109 1.66 2.06 -0.22
CA CYS A 109 0.84 3.26 -0.29
C CYS A 109 -0.61 2.95 0.10
N PRO A 110 -1.41 3.93 0.58
CA PRO A 110 -2.79 3.69 1.01
C PRO A 110 -3.67 3.02 -0.06
N SER A 111 -3.46 3.35 -1.34
CA SER A 111 -4.19 2.74 -2.45
C SER A 111 -3.86 1.26 -2.62
N CYS A 112 -2.58 0.89 -2.68
CA CYS A 112 -2.16 -0.51 -2.79
C CYS A 112 -2.55 -1.32 -1.55
N ASN A 113 -2.43 -0.73 -0.35
CA ASN A 113 -2.83 -1.38 0.89
C ASN A 113 -4.34 -1.70 0.92
N GLY A 114 -5.18 -0.74 0.49
CA GLY A 114 -6.63 -0.95 0.42
C GLY A 114 -7.03 -2.01 -0.61
N GLN A 115 -6.36 -2.04 -1.76
CA GLN A 115 -6.59 -3.06 -2.79
C GLN A 115 -6.14 -4.46 -2.34
N GLU A 116 -5.01 -4.54 -1.64
CA GLU A 116 -4.50 -5.80 -1.08
C GLU A 116 -5.49 -6.41 -0.09
N ALA A 117 -6.02 -5.60 0.83
CA ALA A 117 -6.98 -6.02 1.84
C ALA A 117 -8.36 -6.39 1.25
N GLY A 118 -8.76 -5.77 0.14
CA GLY A 118 -10.04 -6.01 -0.52
C GLY A 118 -10.15 -7.35 -1.26
N HIS A 119 -9.08 -8.17 -1.29
CA HIS A 119 -9.03 -9.44 -2.03
C HIS A 119 -9.51 -9.33 -3.49
N HIS A 120 -9.30 -8.19 -4.14
CA HIS A 120 -9.86 -7.94 -5.46
C HIS A 120 -9.28 -8.93 -6.49
N PRO A 121 -10.10 -9.73 -7.20
CA PRO A 121 -9.66 -10.88 -8.00
C PRO A 121 -8.88 -10.53 -9.29
N ARG A 122 -8.61 -9.26 -9.57
CA ARG A 122 -7.93 -8.81 -10.81
C ARG A 122 -6.40 -8.80 -10.77
N HIS A 123 -5.77 -9.09 -9.64
CA HIS A 123 -4.36 -8.72 -9.48
C HIS A 123 -3.50 -9.90 -9.03
N ALA A 124 -3.06 -10.70 -10.01
CA ALA A 124 -1.96 -11.65 -9.82
C ALA A 124 -0.76 -11.00 -9.10
N LEU A 125 -0.59 -9.68 -9.28
CA LEU A 125 0.34 -8.81 -8.58
C LEU A 125 0.30 -8.91 -7.04
N PHE A 126 -0.87 -8.89 -6.40
CA PHE A 126 -0.95 -9.02 -4.93
C PHE A 126 -0.65 -10.45 -4.49
N GLY A 127 -0.99 -11.45 -5.32
CA GLY A 127 -0.57 -12.83 -5.10
C GLY A 127 0.96 -12.98 -5.12
N LEU A 128 1.61 -12.36 -6.12
CA LEU A 128 3.08 -12.28 -6.22
C LEU A 128 3.67 -11.57 -5.00
N TYR A 129 3.15 -10.38 -4.65
CA TYR A 129 3.57 -9.64 -3.48
C TYR A 129 3.47 -10.48 -2.19
N ARG A 130 2.37 -11.22 -1.99
CA ARG A 130 2.22 -12.13 -0.84
C ARG A 130 3.27 -13.23 -0.80
N ARG A 131 3.71 -13.74 -1.95
CA ARG A 131 4.76 -14.78 -2.04
C ARG A 131 6.14 -14.23 -1.69
N HIS A 132 6.50 -13.07 -2.23
CA HIS A 132 7.79 -12.43 -2.00
C HIS A 132 7.60 -10.95 -1.63
N HIS A 133 7.16 -10.73 -0.40
CA HIS A 133 7.07 -9.40 0.16
C HIS A 133 8.43 -8.94 0.71
N PRO A 134 8.64 -7.63 0.96
CA PRO A 134 9.90 -7.08 1.49
C PRO A 134 10.51 -7.85 2.66
N ALA A 135 9.72 -8.18 3.68
CA ALA A 135 10.23 -8.94 4.82
C ALA A 135 10.69 -10.37 4.44
N SER A 136 10.05 -11.03 3.46
CA SER A 136 10.51 -12.34 2.95
C SER A 136 11.81 -12.20 2.17
N ILE A 137 11.90 -11.20 1.28
CA ILE A 137 13.10 -10.88 0.47
C ILE A 137 14.31 -10.63 1.37
N LEU A 138 14.12 -9.87 2.46
CA LEU A 138 15.16 -9.54 3.41
C LEU A 138 15.39 -10.63 4.48
N GLY A 139 14.62 -11.74 4.46
CA GLY A 139 14.72 -12.80 5.45
C GLY A 139 14.29 -12.39 6.87
N LEU A 140 13.44 -11.38 7.00
CA LEU A 140 12.96 -10.81 8.25
C LEU A 140 11.70 -11.52 8.74
N ARG A 141 11.60 -11.71 10.06
CA ARG A 141 10.42 -12.26 10.76
C ARG A 141 9.95 -11.28 11.83
N LEU A 142 9.28 -10.21 11.40
CA LEU A 142 8.85 -9.13 12.28
C LEU A 142 7.39 -9.33 12.65
N ARG A 143 7.10 -9.43 13.95
CA ARG A 143 5.72 -9.42 14.44
C ARG A 143 5.16 -8.00 14.34
N TYR A 144 3.94 -7.89 13.86
CA TYR A 144 3.21 -6.65 13.92
C TYR A 144 2.74 -6.40 15.36
N VAL A 145 2.98 -5.18 15.83
CA VAL A 145 2.51 -4.69 17.13
C VAL A 145 1.37 -3.73 16.85
N ASP A 146 0.20 -4.02 17.39
CA ASP A 146 -0.96 -3.16 17.26
C ASP A 146 -0.67 -1.82 17.96
N PRO A 147 -0.78 -0.67 17.27
CA PRO A 147 -0.37 0.62 17.79
C PRO A 147 -1.30 1.16 18.89
N PHE A 148 -2.51 0.62 19.02
CA PHE A 148 -3.49 1.07 20.03
C PHE A 148 -3.34 0.29 21.33
N THR A 149 -3.01 -0.99 21.25
CA THR A 149 -2.88 -1.88 22.41
C THR A 149 -1.42 -2.09 22.84
N GLY A 150 -0.47 -1.80 21.97
CA GLY A 150 0.96 -2.07 22.16
C GLY A 150 1.30 -3.56 22.20
N ARG A 151 0.36 -4.43 21.83
CA ARG A 151 0.53 -5.88 21.89
C ARG A 151 0.82 -6.44 20.51
N PRO A 152 1.69 -7.46 20.41
CA PRO A 152 1.84 -8.21 19.18
C PRO A 152 0.49 -8.84 18.79
N VAL A 153 0.11 -8.71 17.54
CA VAL A 153 -1.03 -9.48 17.01
C VAL A 153 -0.61 -10.95 16.94
N ASP A 154 -1.49 -11.85 17.34
CA ASP A 154 -1.24 -13.28 17.22
C ASP A 154 -1.26 -13.67 15.75
N PRO A 155 -0.21 -14.33 15.25
CA PRO A 155 -0.09 -14.58 13.84
C PRO A 155 -1.10 -15.63 13.39
N GLU A 156 -1.79 -15.35 12.30
CA GLU A 156 -2.63 -16.33 11.63
C GLU A 156 -1.75 -17.11 10.63
N GLY A 157 -1.34 -18.31 11.05
CA GLY A 157 -0.53 -19.22 10.24
C GLY A 157 1.00 -19.09 10.45
N PRO A 158 1.78 -19.91 9.72
CA PRO A 158 3.22 -19.97 9.90
C PRO A 158 3.90 -18.66 9.44
N PRO A 159 5.01 -18.25 10.09
CA PRO A 159 5.80 -17.11 9.65
C PRO A 159 6.27 -17.26 8.20
N PRO A 160 6.49 -16.15 7.49
CA PRO A 160 7.00 -16.18 6.12
C PRO A 160 8.30 -16.98 6.06
N ARG A 161 8.38 -17.88 5.08
CA ARG A 161 9.59 -18.68 4.82
C ARG A 161 10.58 -17.81 4.04
N ARG A 162 11.86 -17.88 4.42
CA ARG A 162 12.95 -17.30 3.63
C ARG A 162 13.06 -18.09 2.32
N MET A 163 12.75 -17.48 1.18
CA MET A 163 13.00 -18.09 -0.14
C MET A 163 14.39 -17.65 -0.64
N ARG A 164 15.14 -18.56 -1.24
CA ARG A 164 16.44 -18.24 -1.83
C ARG A 164 16.23 -17.63 -3.21
N ALA A 165 17.15 -16.79 -3.66
CA ALA A 165 17.05 -16.11 -4.96
C ALA A 165 16.92 -17.08 -6.17
N LEU A 166 17.36 -18.33 -6.02
CA LEU A 166 17.27 -19.37 -7.04
C LEU A 166 15.85 -19.93 -7.24
N ASP A 167 14.95 -19.78 -6.26
CA ASP A 167 13.55 -20.19 -6.38
C ASP A 167 12.70 -19.17 -7.16
N MET A 168 13.30 -18.03 -7.56
CA MET A 168 12.62 -16.89 -8.19
C MET A 168 12.37 -17.08 -9.71
N LEU A 169 13.06 -18.03 -10.36
CA LEU A 169 13.02 -18.22 -11.82
C LEU A 169 12.29 -19.49 -12.27
N ASN A 170 11.94 -20.40 -11.36
CA ASN A 170 11.17 -21.61 -11.68
C ASN A 170 9.67 -21.37 -11.44
N VAL A 171 9.12 -20.35 -12.11
CA VAL A 171 7.68 -20.34 -12.40
C VAL A 171 7.52 -21.20 -13.65
N ASP A 172 7.68 -22.51 -13.49
CA ASP A 172 7.24 -23.44 -14.52
C ASP A 172 5.72 -23.32 -14.61
N ASP A 173 5.30 -22.92 -15.80
CA ASP A 173 3.97 -23.01 -16.34
C ASP A 173 3.47 -24.46 -16.14
N GLY A 174 2.68 -24.66 -15.09
CA GLY A 174 1.99 -25.93 -14.84
C GLY A 174 0.82 -26.09 -15.80
N SER A 175 1.09 -26.06 -17.11
CA SER A 175 0.21 -26.54 -18.15
C SER A 175 0.51 -28.02 -18.42
N GLU A 176 -0.53 -28.82 -18.19
CA GLU A 176 -0.81 -30.12 -18.80
C GLU A 176 -0.12 -31.41 -18.32
N GLU A 177 -0.93 -32.48 -18.45
CA GLU A 177 -0.74 -33.92 -18.22
C GLU A 177 -0.69 -34.36 -16.75
N SER A 178 -1.63 -35.16 -16.22
CA SER A 178 -2.50 -36.19 -16.82
C SER A 178 -3.67 -36.55 -15.91
#